data_AF-C9DE68-F1
#
_entry.id   AF-C9DE68-F1
#
_cell.length_a   1.000
_cell.length_b   1.000
_cell.length_c   1.000
_cell.angle_alpha   90.00
_cell.angle_beta   90.00
_cell.angle_gamma   90.00
#
_symmetry.space_group_name_H-M   'P 1'
#
loop_
_entity.id
_entity.type
_entity.pdbx_description
1 polymer ?
#
loop_
_entity_poly.entity_id
_entity_poly.type
_entity_poly.pdbx_seq_one_letter_code
_entity_poly.pdbx_strand_id
1 'polypeptide(L)'
;DISKYCKADLFKTIGKKTPIAIRFSTVGGESGSADTVRDPRGFAVKFYTDDGIWDLVGNNTPIFFIRDPLMFPSFIHTQKRNPQTHLKDPDMFWDFISLRPETTHQVSFLFSDRGIPDGHRHMNGYGSHTFKMVNGSEEAVYCKFHYKTDQGIKCLLQEEGDKVAAANPDYGIQDLFDAIAASNYPSWTMFIQVMTYAQAEKFKFNPFDLTKIWSHKDYPLIPVGKMTLNRNPTNYFAEVEQIAFSPSHLVPGIEPSPDKMLQG
;
A
#
# COMPACT_ATOMS: atom_id res chain seq x y z
N ASP A 1 21.02 -2.30 -8.20
CA ASP A 1 20.75 -3.15 -9.36
C ASP A 1 20.09 -4.44 -8.87
N ILE A 2 18.94 -4.79 -9.45
CA ILE A 2 18.17 -6.00 -9.11
C ILE A 2 17.92 -6.91 -10.33
N SER A 3 18.64 -6.71 -11.44
CA SER A 3 18.49 -7.46 -12.70
C SER A 3 18.66 -8.98 -12.52
N LYS A 4 19.44 -9.41 -11.52
CA LYS A 4 19.55 -10.83 -11.12
C LYS A 4 18.24 -11.47 -10.65
N TYR A 5 17.25 -10.67 -10.24
CA TYR A 5 15.94 -11.13 -9.78
C TYR A 5 14.81 -10.84 -10.76
N CYS A 6 14.90 -9.74 -11.51
CA CYS A 6 13.78 -9.22 -12.29
C CYS A 6 14.27 -8.70 -13.65
N LYS A 7 13.64 -9.16 -14.74
CA LYS A 7 13.90 -8.72 -16.11
C LYS A 7 13.12 -7.47 -16.53
N ALA A 8 12.26 -6.95 -15.65
CA ALA A 8 11.40 -5.82 -15.98
C ALA A 8 12.22 -4.59 -16.39
N ASP A 9 11.86 -4.01 -17.53
CA ASP A 9 12.67 -3.01 -18.22
C ASP A 9 12.93 -1.75 -17.38
N LEU A 10 11.97 -1.33 -16.53
CA LEU A 10 12.15 -0.20 -15.61
C LEU A 10 13.31 -0.38 -14.60
N PHE A 11 13.77 -1.61 -14.35
CA PHE A 11 14.87 -1.91 -13.44
C PHE A 11 16.18 -2.27 -14.16
N LYS A 12 16.19 -2.30 -15.49
CA LYS A 12 17.29 -2.80 -16.32
C LYS A 12 18.56 -1.95 -16.23
N THR A 13 18.45 -0.67 -15.89
CA THR A 13 19.60 0.24 -15.86
C THR A 13 19.52 1.18 -14.67
N ILE A 14 20.61 1.28 -13.91
CA ILE A 14 20.73 2.25 -12.81
C ILE A 14 20.56 3.66 -13.38
N GLY A 15 19.67 4.44 -12.77
CA GLY A 15 19.38 5.81 -13.20
C GLY A 15 18.33 5.94 -14.28
N LYS A 16 17.76 4.83 -14.79
CA LYS A 16 16.56 4.88 -15.65
C LYS A 16 15.43 5.58 -14.90
N LYS A 17 14.74 6.49 -15.59
CA LYS A 17 13.58 7.22 -15.07
C LYS A 17 12.33 6.70 -15.74
N THR A 18 11.34 6.36 -14.93
CA THR A 18 10.02 5.91 -15.37
C THR A 18 8.99 6.88 -14.84
N PRO A 19 8.15 7.52 -15.69
CA PRO A 19 7.05 8.34 -15.22
C PRO A 19 6.10 7.52 -14.37
N ILE A 20 5.51 8.17 -13.36
CA ILE A 20 4.54 7.53 -12.47
C ILE A 20 3.33 8.42 -12.21
N ALA A 21 2.23 7.79 -11.80
CA ALA A 21 1.12 8.44 -11.11
C ALA A 21 0.90 7.74 -9.77
N ILE A 22 0.49 8.47 -8.74
CA ILE A 22 0.19 7.92 -7.42
C ILE A 22 -1.15 8.45 -6.93
N ARG A 23 -1.88 7.61 -6.20
CA ARG A 23 -3.07 8.03 -5.46
C ARG A 23 -2.98 7.51 -4.02
N PHE A 24 -3.14 8.42 -3.08
CA PHE A 24 -3.33 8.11 -1.67
C PHE A 24 -4.82 8.17 -1.32
N SER A 25 -5.24 7.44 -0.31
CA SER A 25 -6.63 7.46 0.14
C SER A 25 -6.80 6.91 1.55
N THR A 26 -7.96 7.16 2.16
CA THR A 26 -8.55 6.31 3.21
C THR A 26 -9.24 5.08 2.56
N VAL A 27 -9.95 4.27 3.36
CA VAL A 27 -10.62 3.02 2.94
C VAL A 27 -12.12 3.07 3.26
N GLY A 28 -12.48 3.31 4.52
CA GLY A 28 -13.86 3.20 5.01
C GLY A 28 -14.73 4.41 4.63
N GLY A 29 -14.13 5.57 4.47
CA GLY A 29 -14.81 6.84 4.17
C GLY A 29 -15.42 6.92 2.77
N GLU A 30 -16.43 7.78 2.62
CA GLU A 30 -16.93 8.23 1.33
C GLU A 30 -16.17 9.50 0.88
N SER A 31 -16.41 10.01 -0.34
CA SER A 31 -15.61 11.10 -0.93
C SER A 31 -15.57 12.41 -0.13
N GLY A 32 -16.51 12.63 0.80
CA GLY A 32 -16.53 13.81 1.70
C GLY A 32 -16.09 13.51 3.13
N SER A 33 -15.51 12.34 3.41
CA SER A 33 -15.01 11.99 4.75
C SER A 33 -13.68 12.68 5.05
N ALA A 34 -13.37 12.90 6.34
CA ALA A 34 -12.13 13.51 6.75
C ALA A 34 -10.89 12.61 6.53
N ASP A 35 -9.76 13.23 6.18
CA ASP A 35 -8.47 12.57 5.92
C ASP A 35 -7.77 12.06 7.19
N THR A 36 -7.99 12.69 8.35
CA THR A 36 -7.26 12.42 9.60
C THR A 36 -7.98 11.45 10.54
N VAL A 37 -8.64 10.44 9.95
CA VAL A 37 -9.34 9.37 10.68
C VAL A 37 -8.50 8.10 10.80
N ARG A 38 -8.79 7.26 11.81
CA ARG A 38 -8.13 5.96 11.95
C ARG A 38 -8.57 5.01 10.85
N ASP A 39 -7.64 4.66 9.97
CA ASP A 39 -7.88 3.78 8.82
C ASP A 39 -6.53 3.33 8.24
N PRO A 40 -6.40 2.20 7.53
CA PRO A 40 -5.29 2.05 6.60
C PRO A 40 -5.29 3.19 5.57
N ARG A 41 -4.16 3.42 4.92
CA ARG A 41 -4.08 4.35 3.80
C ARG A 41 -3.71 3.62 2.52
N GLY A 42 -4.46 3.88 1.46
CA GLY A 42 -4.11 3.46 0.11
C GLY A 42 -2.81 4.12 -0.34
N PHE A 43 -1.97 3.35 -1.03
CA PHE A 43 -0.70 3.79 -1.61
C PHE A 43 -0.57 3.11 -2.99
N ALA A 44 -1.35 3.57 -3.96
CA ALA A 44 -1.40 2.98 -5.29
C ALA A 44 -0.46 3.71 -6.24
N VAL A 45 0.50 3.00 -6.83
CA VAL A 45 1.50 3.56 -7.77
C VAL A 45 1.32 2.94 -9.14
N LYS A 46 1.20 3.78 -10.16
CA LYS A 46 1.15 3.41 -11.57
C LYS A 46 2.46 3.79 -12.24
N PHE A 47 3.12 2.83 -12.86
CA PHE A 47 4.36 3.01 -13.60
C PHE A 47 4.06 2.96 -15.10
N TYR A 48 4.45 4.01 -15.83
CA TYR A 48 4.37 4.08 -17.28
C TYR A 48 5.68 3.55 -17.88
N THR A 49 5.80 2.23 -18.01
CA THR A 49 7.03 1.55 -18.47
C THR A 49 7.03 1.38 -19.99
N ASP A 50 8.19 1.03 -20.57
CA ASP A 50 8.30 0.75 -22.00
C ASP A 50 7.55 -0.55 -22.40
N ASP A 51 7.32 -1.46 -21.44
CA ASP A 51 6.59 -2.72 -21.61
C ASP A 51 5.09 -2.62 -21.23
N GLY A 52 4.57 -1.40 -21.04
CA GLY A 52 3.20 -1.13 -20.64
C GLY A 52 3.05 -0.61 -19.21
N ILE A 53 1.85 -0.74 -18.65
CA ILE A 53 1.53 -0.26 -17.30
C ILE A 53 1.81 -1.33 -16.26
N TRP A 54 2.57 -0.96 -15.24
CA TRP A 54 2.62 -1.72 -13.99
C TRP A 54 1.92 -0.93 -12.90
N ASP A 55 0.90 -1.51 -12.27
CA ASP A 55 0.28 -0.95 -11.07
C ASP A 55 0.71 -1.75 -9.84
N LEU A 56 1.35 -1.07 -8.88
CA LEU A 56 1.54 -1.61 -7.54
C LEU A 56 0.53 -0.96 -6.59
N VAL A 57 -0.59 -1.66 -6.39
CA VAL A 57 -1.73 -1.20 -5.61
C VAL A 57 -1.52 -1.56 -4.13
N GLY A 58 -0.76 -0.71 -3.44
CA GLY A 58 -0.34 -0.95 -2.07
C GLY A 58 -1.18 -0.25 -1.00
N ASN A 59 -0.78 -0.47 0.25
CA ASN A 59 -1.26 0.24 1.42
C ASN A 59 -0.10 0.76 2.26
N ASN A 60 -0.38 1.58 3.28
CA ASN A 60 0.60 2.03 4.27
C ASN A 60 0.95 0.98 5.35
N THR A 61 0.47 -0.25 5.17
CA THR A 61 0.72 -1.41 6.03
C THR A 61 1.24 -2.60 5.21
N PRO A 62 2.21 -3.39 5.71
CA PRO A 62 2.72 -4.56 5.01
C PRO A 62 1.80 -5.78 5.06
N ILE A 63 0.67 -5.70 5.77
CA ILE A 63 -0.27 -6.79 6.01
C ILE A 63 -1.71 -6.31 5.84
N PHE A 64 -2.67 -7.23 5.88
CA PHE A 64 -4.09 -6.90 5.83
C PHE A 64 -4.90 -7.69 6.87
N PHE A 65 -6.18 -7.33 7.04
CA PHE A 65 -7.09 -7.92 8.03
C PHE A 65 -7.43 -9.37 7.72
N ILE A 66 -7.52 -9.71 6.44
CA ILE A 66 -7.96 -11.02 5.96
C ILE A 66 -6.96 -11.60 4.97
N ARG A 67 -7.09 -12.91 4.73
CA ARG A 67 -6.20 -13.72 3.88
C ARG A 67 -6.98 -14.60 2.88
N ASP A 68 -8.26 -14.33 2.71
CA ASP A 68 -9.12 -15.02 1.76
C ASP A 68 -10.12 -14.00 1.17
N PRO A 69 -10.16 -13.83 -0.18
CA PRO A 69 -10.91 -12.77 -0.83
C PRO A 69 -12.43 -12.91 -0.64
N LEU A 70 -12.93 -14.12 -0.36
CA LEU A 70 -14.35 -14.35 -0.07
C LEU A 70 -14.87 -13.51 1.09
N MET A 71 -14.00 -13.16 2.03
CA MET A 71 -14.36 -12.36 3.20
C MET A 71 -14.30 -10.84 2.94
N PHE A 72 -13.75 -10.39 1.80
CA PHE A 72 -13.52 -8.97 1.55
C PHE A 72 -14.82 -8.15 1.51
N PRO A 73 -15.90 -8.57 0.82
CA PRO A 73 -17.16 -7.83 0.85
C PRO A 73 -17.74 -7.71 2.27
N SER A 74 -17.76 -8.82 3.01
CA SER A 74 -18.24 -8.84 4.40
C SER A 74 -17.42 -7.93 5.31
N PHE A 75 -16.08 -7.99 5.20
CA PHE A 75 -15.19 -7.11 5.93
C PHE A 75 -15.49 -5.64 5.62
N ILE A 76 -15.53 -5.24 4.35
CA ILE A 76 -15.77 -3.85 3.97
C ILE A 76 -17.14 -3.35 4.43
N HIS A 77 -18.18 -4.19 4.42
CA HIS A 77 -19.48 -3.83 4.98
C HIS A 77 -19.39 -3.48 6.47
N THR A 78 -18.63 -4.24 7.27
CA THR A 78 -18.50 -3.98 8.71
C THR A 78 -17.65 -2.75 9.04
N GLN A 79 -16.77 -2.32 8.13
CA GLN A 79 -16.02 -1.07 8.25
C GLN A 79 -16.83 0.17 7.83
N LYS A 80 -17.97 -0.03 7.18
CA LYS A 80 -18.81 1.04 6.62
C LYS A 80 -20.08 1.22 7.46
N ARG A 81 -21.20 1.53 6.83
CA ARG A 81 -22.41 1.99 7.47
C ARG A 81 -23.38 0.84 7.66
N ASN A 82 -24.06 0.82 8.79
CA ASN A 82 -25.16 -0.09 9.04
C ASN A 82 -26.23 0.08 7.94
N PRO A 83 -26.76 -1.02 7.38
CA PRO A 83 -27.67 -0.96 6.23
C PRO A 83 -29.02 -0.31 6.52
N GLN A 84 -29.45 -0.26 7.78
CA GLN A 84 -30.72 0.37 8.18
C GLN A 84 -30.52 1.83 8.62
N THR A 85 -29.54 2.09 9.49
CA THR A 85 -29.36 3.43 10.09
C THR A 85 -28.47 4.34 9.27
N HIS A 86 -27.68 3.79 8.36
CA HIS A 86 -26.65 4.50 7.60
C HIS A 86 -25.56 5.16 8.48
N LEU A 87 -25.44 4.74 9.75
CA LEU A 87 -24.41 5.19 10.70
C LEU A 87 -23.26 4.18 10.79
N LYS A 88 -22.10 4.61 11.31
CA LYS A 88 -21.04 3.68 11.71
C LYS A 88 -21.52 2.84 12.91
N ASP A 89 -21.13 1.58 12.93
CA ASP A 89 -21.67 0.60 13.87
C ASP A 89 -20.52 -0.19 14.53
N PRO A 90 -20.24 0.05 15.83
CA PRO A 90 -19.16 -0.64 16.53
C PRO A 90 -19.45 -2.13 16.74
N ASP A 91 -20.72 -2.54 16.82
CA ASP A 91 -21.07 -3.95 16.96
C ASP A 91 -20.73 -4.70 15.68
N MET A 92 -21.10 -4.16 14.50
CA MET A 92 -20.69 -4.76 13.21
C MET A 92 -19.17 -4.86 13.08
N PHE A 93 -18.45 -3.79 13.44
CA PHE A 93 -17.00 -3.73 13.35
C PHE A 93 -16.33 -4.80 14.24
N TRP A 94 -16.70 -4.85 15.52
CA TRP A 94 -16.08 -5.76 16.50
C TRP A 94 -16.59 -7.19 16.43
N ASP A 95 -17.84 -7.42 16.00
CA ASP A 95 -18.36 -8.77 15.74
C ASP A 95 -17.50 -9.48 14.69
N PHE A 96 -17.28 -8.85 13.53
CA PHE A 96 -16.41 -9.42 12.50
C PHE A 96 -14.98 -9.67 13.02
N ILE A 97 -14.37 -8.68 13.67
CA ILE A 97 -12.98 -8.78 14.14
C ILE A 97 -12.83 -9.88 15.20
N SER A 98 -13.74 -9.94 16.17
CA SER A 98 -13.67 -10.92 17.28
C SER A 98 -13.89 -12.35 16.81
N LEU A 99 -14.67 -12.57 15.74
CA LEU A 99 -14.91 -13.88 15.15
C LEU A 99 -13.83 -14.31 14.15
N ARG A 100 -12.96 -13.39 13.72
CA ARG A 100 -11.91 -13.61 12.71
C ARG A 100 -10.53 -13.31 13.29
N PRO A 101 -9.92 -14.23 14.06
CA PRO A 101 -8.67 -13.98 14.77
C PRO A 101 -7.48 -13.67 13.84
N GLU A 102 -7.53 -14.01 12.55
CA GLU A 102 -6.52 -13.60 11.57
C GLU A 102 -6.37 -12.07 11.44
N THR A 103 -7.39 -11.30 11.82
CA THR A 103 -7.38 -9.83 11.79
C THR A 103 -6.43 -9.22 12.81
N THR A 104 -6.10 -9.95 13.88
CA THR A 104 -5.38 -9.46 15.07
C THR A 104 -4.13 -8.66 14.74
N HIS A 105 -3.33 -9.11 13.78
CA HIS A 105 -2.06 -8.45 13.45
C HIS A 105 -2.29 -7.06 12.82
N GLN A 106 -3.21 -6.97 11.86
CA GLN A 106 -3.55 -5.70 11.23
C GLN A 106 -4.36 -4.80 12.17
N VAL A 107 -5.21 -5.34 13.04
CA VAL A 107 -5.91 -4.56 14.09
C VAL A 107 -4.88 -3.93 15.04
N SER A 108 -3.87 -4.70 15.46
CA SER A 108 -2.77 -4.17 16.30
C SER A 108 -2.01 -3.04 15.60
N PHE A 109 -1.77 -3.16 14.28
CA PHE A 109 -1.16 -2.08 13.48
C PHE A 109 -2.09 -0.86 13.39
N LEU A 110 -3.36 -1.06 13.06
CA LEU A 110 -4.36 0.00 12.87
C LEU A 110 -4.59 0.81 14.15
N PHE A 111 -4.62 0.16 15.32
CA PHE A 111 -4.83 0.83 16.61
C PHE A 111 -3.54 1.34 17.26
N SER A 112 -2.38 1.14 16.63
CA SER A 112 -1.17 1.91 16.96
C SER A 112 -1.27 3.34 16.43
N ASP A 113 -0.28 4.17 16.73
CA ASP A 113 -0.19 5.55 16.21
C ASP A 113 -0.20 5.58 14.67
N ARG A 114 0.31 4.53 14.02
CA ARG A 114 0.37 4.40 12.55
C ARG A 114 -1.00 4.35 11.87
N GLY A 115 -2.09 4.19 12.64
CA GLY A 115 -3.46 4.25 12.13
C GLY A 115 -3.91 5.63 11.68
N ILE A 116 -3.23 6.70 12.10
CA ILE A 116 -3.50 8.08 11.67
C ILE A 116 -2.18 8.75 11.27
N PRO A 117 -1.69 8.55 10.02
CA PRO A 117 -0.52 9.26 9.55
C PRO A 117 -0.73 10.78 9.52
N ASP A 118 0.32 11.54 9.81
CA ASP A 118 0.34 13.00 9.65
C ASP A 118 0.55 13.35 8.17
N GLY A 119 -0.55 13.36 7.42
CA GLY A 119 -0.53 13.55 5.97
C GLY A 119 0.06 12.35 5.21
N HIS A 120 0.03 12.41 3.88
CA HIS A 120 0.46 11.29 3.04
C HIS A 120 1.98 11.16 2.93
N ARG A 121 2.72 12.25 3.16
CA ARG A 121 4.18 12.30 3.00
C ARG A 121 4.92 11.55 4.11
N HIS A 122 4.30 11.39 5.28
CA HIS A 122 4.91 10.82 6.48
C HIS A 122 4.53 9.35 6.75
N MET A 123 4.14 8.62 5.70
CA MET A 123 3.86 7.18 5.78
C MET A 123 4.70 6.38 4.79
N ASN A 124 4.97 5.12 5.13
CA ASN A 124 5.50 4.16 4.16
C ASN A 124 4.39 3.66 3.23
N GLY A 125 4.78 3.05 2.12
CA GLY A 125 3.93 2.22 1.28
C GLY A 125 4.46 0.79 1.22
N TYR A 126 3.58 -0.16 0.95
CA TYR A 126 3.93 -1.57 0.84
C TYR A 126 3.06 -2.19 -0.24
N GLY A 127 3.64 -3.10 -1.04
CA GLY A 127 2.83 -3.95 -1.92
C GLY A 127 1.96 -4.94 -1.13
N SER A 128 2.27 -5.13 0.16
CA SER A 128 1.64 -6.02 1.14
C SER A 128 1.69 -7.51 0.76
N HIS A 129 1.13 -7.87 -0.38
CA HIS A 129 1.17 -9.21 -0.96
C HIS A 129 2.58 -9.68 -1.28
N THR A 130 2.71 -11.00 -1.34
CA THR A 130 3.87 -11.62 -1.97
C THR A 130 3.66 -11.59 -3.48
N PHE A 131 4.69 -11.17 -4.22
CA PHE A 131 4.75 -11.22 -5.68
C PHE A 131 5.85 -12.19 -6.10
N LYS A 132 5.93 -12.45 -7.40
CA LYS A 132 7.00 -13.21 -8.02
C LYS A 132 7.78 -12.30 -8.96
N MET A 133 9.11 -12.37 -8.91
CA MET A 133 9.99 -11.75 -9.88
C MET A 133 10.66 -12.82 -10.72
N VAL A 134 10.81 -12.56 -12.02
CA VAL A 134 11.45 -13.46 -12.98
C VAL A 134 12.61 -12.72 -13.66
N ASN A 135 13.80 -13.31 -13.66
CA ASN A 135 15.00 -12.71 -14.25
C ASN A 135 15.16 -13.07 -15.74
N GLY A 136 16.22 -12.57 -16.38
CA GLY A 136 16.49 -12.80 -17.82
C GLY A 136 16.82 -14.24 -18.19
N SER A 137 17.09 -15.10 -17.21
CA SER A 137 17.31 -16.54 -17.38
C SER A 137 16.05 -17.37 -17.07
N GLU A 138 14.89 -16.71 -16.92
CA GLU A 138 13.61 -17.32 -16.52
C GLU A 138 13.63 -17.97 -15.12
N GLU A 139 14.57 -17.58 -14.25
CA GLU A 139 14.59 -18.00 -12.85
C GLU A 139 13.68 -17.10 -12.02
N ALA A 140 12.91 -17.70 -11.11
CA ALA A 140 11.91 -17.00 -10.31
C ALA A 140 12.26 -16.97 -8.82
N VAL A 141 11.94 -15.84 -8.18
CA VAL A 141 11.97 -15.67 -6.72
C VAL A 141 10.69 -14.99 -6.26
N TYR A 142 10.30 -15.21 -5.02
CA TYR A 142 9.24 -14.43 -4.39
C TYR A 142 9.79 -13.11 -3.84
N CYS A 143 8.96 -12.07 -3.82
CA CYS A 143 9.33 -10.79 -3.27
C CYS A 143 8.21 -10.08 -2.51
N LYS A 144 8.61 -9.12 -1.67
CA LYS A 144 7.73 -8.11 -1.05
C LYS A 144 8.26 -6.72 -1.39
N PHE A 145 7.38 -5.81 -1.79
CA PHE A 145 7.74 -4.43 -2.10
C PHE A 145 7.53 -3.49 -0.91
N HIS A 146 8.48 -2.59 -0.68
CA HIS A 146 8.44 -1.60 0.39
C HIS A 146 8.84 -0.22 -0.16
N TYR A 147 8.07 0.81 0.15
CA TYR A 147 8.40 2.22 -0.06
C TYR A 147 8.58 2.88 1.30
N LYS A 148 9.80 3.29 1.63
CA LYS A 148 10.10 3.97 2.88
C LYS A 148 10.11 5.47 2.65
N THR A 149 9.31 6.22 3.42
CA THR A 149 9.29 7.68 3.32
C THR A 149 10.66 8.23 3.68
N ASP A 150 11.17 9.15 2.85
CA ASP A 150 12.43 9.86 3.14
C ASP A 150 12.18 11.07 4.08
N GLN A 151 10.92 11.39 4.40
CA GLN A 151 10.52 12.51 5.27
C GLN A 151 10.42 12.10 6.75
N GLY A 152 10.60 10.81 7.04
CA GLY A 152 10.38 10.22 8.36
C GLY A 152 8.91 9.94 8.65
N ILE A 153 8.68 8.89 9.44
CA ILE A 153 7.33 8.54 9.90
C ILE A 153 6.85 9.55 10.93
N LYS A 154 5.64 10.07 10.73
CA LYS A 154 4.91 10.92 11.68
C LYS A 154 3.44 10.51 11.71
N CYS A 155 2.84 10.59 12.87
CA CYS A 155 1.47 10.19 13.13
C CYS A 155 0.80 11.24 14.00
N LEU A 156 -0.52 11.35 13.89
CA LEU A 156 -1.35 12.14 14.80
C LEU A 156 -1.90 11.21 15.89
N LEU A 157 -1.93 11.70 17.13
CA LEU A 157 -2.71 11.03 18.17
C LEU A 157 -4.21 11.21 17.88
N GLN A 158 -5.06 10.37 18.48
CA GLN A 158 -6.50 10.38 18.19
C GLN A 158 -7.13 11.77 18.39
N GLU A 159 -6.84 12.43 19.52
CA GLU A 159 -7.38 13.77 19.82
C GLU A 159 -6.90 14.84 18.83
N GLU A 160 -5.67 14.73 18.35
CA GLU A 160 -5.12 15.64 17.34
C GLU A 160 -5.79 15.41 15.98
N GLY A 161 -5.94 14.15 15.58
CA GLY A 161 -6.66 13.75 14.37
C GLY A 161 -8.10 14.25 14.36
N ASP A 162 -8.80 14.17 15.49
CA ASP A 162 -10.17 14.67 15.66
C ASP A 162 -10.25 16.19 15.51
N LYS A 163 -9.29 16.93 16.11
CA LYS A 163 -9.20 18.40 15.97
C LYS A 163 -8.92 18.82 14.53
N VAL A 164 -7.99 18.14 13.85
CA VAL A 164 -7.68 18.42 12.44
C VAL A 164 -8.87 18.09 11.56
N ALA A 165 -9.55 16.96 11.77
CA ALA A 165 -10.74 16.58 11.01
C ALA A 165 -11.87 17.60 11.13
N ALA A 166 -12.05 18.19 12.31
CA ALA A 166 -13.05 19.23 12.55
C ALA A 166 -12.70 20.57 11.87
N ALA A 167 -11.41 20.90 11.78
CA ALA A 167 -10.93 22.16 11.21
C ALA A 167 -10.73 22.10 9.69
N ASN A 168 -10.23 20.96 9.19
CA ASN A 168 -9.87 20.74 7.80
C ASN A 168 -9.99 19.24 7.45
N PRO A 169 -11.15 18.78 6.94
CA PRO A 169 -11.33 17.39 6.54
C PRO A 169 -10.43 17.00 5.35
N ASP A 170 -9.90 17.95 4.58
CA ASP A 170 -9.07 17.73 3.40
C ASP A 170 -7.56 17.87 3.69
N TYR A 171 -7.15 17.72 4.96
CA TYR A 171 -5.78 17.97 5.42
C TYR A 171 -4.70 17.21 4.63
N GLY A 172 -4.92 15.94 4.32
CA GLY A 172 -3.95 15.11 3.60
C GLY A 172 -3.79 15.55 2.15
N ILE A 173 -4.90 15.93 1.51
CA ILE A 173 -4.92 16.50 0.17
C ILE A 173 -4.15 17.84 0.15
N GLN A 174 -4.48 18.74 1.08
CA GLN A 174 -3.86 20.06 1.16
C GLN A 174 -2.36 19.97 1.45
N ASP A 175 -1.96 19.17 2.44
CA ASP A 175 -0.54 18.95 2.79
C ASP A 175 0.29 18.51 1.58
N LEU A 176 -0.20 17.54 0.81
CA LEU A 176 0.51 17.03 -0.35
C LEU A 176 0.58 18.07 -1.47
N PHE A 177 -0.53 18.74 -1.76
CA PHE A 177 -0.61 19.74 -2.81
C PHE A 177 0.33 20.91 -2.53
N ASP A 178 0.27 21.47 -1.32
CA ASP A 178 1.06 22.63 -0.90
C ASP A 178 2.56 22.29 -0.89
N ALA A 179 2.94 21.09 -0.42
CA ALA A 179 4.32 20.64 -0.44
C ALA A 179 4.89 20.59 -1.86
N ILE A 180 4.14 20.04 -2.83
CA ILE A 180 4.57 19.97 -4.23
C ILE A 180 4.60 21.36 -4.87
N ALA A 181 3.60 22.21 -4.60
CA ALA A 181 3.54 23.57 -5.12
C ALA A 181 4.72 24.44 -4.61
N ALA A 182 5.16 24.21 -3.38
CA ALA A 182 6.33 24.85 -2.78
C ALA A 182 7.67 24.19 -3.16
N SER A 183 7.70 23.28 -4.13
CA SER A 183 8.87 22.50 -4.54
C SER A 183 9.51 21.64 -3.42
N ASN A 184 8.78 21.39 -2.33
CA ASN A 184 9.16 20.45 -1.27
C ASN A 184 8.70 19.03 -1.63
N TYR A 185 9.29 18.49 -2.68
CA TYR A 185 8.87 17.25 -3.31
C TYR A 185 9.03 16.03 -2.37
N PRO A 186 7.93 15.37 -1.96
CA PRO A 186 8.04 14.17 -1.16
C PRO A 186 8.60 13.02 -2.00
N SER A 187 9.38 12.17 -1.32
CA SER A 187 10.06 11.04 -1.94
C SER A 187 10.09 9.82 -1.04
N TRP A 188 10.14 8.65 -1.69
CA TRP A 188 10.23 7.36 -1.03
C TRP A 188 11.34 6.53 -1.66
N THR A 189 12.11 5.85 -0.82
CA THR A 189 13.08 4.85 -1.27
C THR A 189 12.39 3.49 -1.38
N MET A 190 12.46 2.89 -2.57
CA MET A 190 11.92 1.56 -2.88
C MET A 190 12.92 0.48 -2.48
N PHE A 191 12.41 -0.54 -1.80
CA PHE A 191 13.14 -1.75 -1.43
C PHE A 191 12.32 -2.98 -1.80
N ILE A 192 13.03 -4.10 -1.92
CA ILE A 192 12.43 -5.44 -1.98
C ILE A 192 12.99 -6.33 -0.88
N GLN A 193 12.17 -7.25 -0.37
CA GLN A 193 12.67 -8.49 0.22
C GLN A 193 12.59 -9.58 -0.83
N VAL A 194 13.51 -10.55 -0.79
CA VAL A 194 13.55 -11.67 -1.74
C VAL A 194 13.59 -12.99 -0.98
N MET A 195 12.78 -13.95 -1.41
CA MET A 195 12.69 -15.29 -0.85
C MET A 195 12.73 -16.31 -2.00
N THR A 196 13.65 -17.28 -1.94
CA THR A 196 13.70 -18.37 -2.93
C THR A 196 12.56 -19.37 -2.69
N TYR A 197 12.27 -20.21 -3.68
CA TYR A 197 11.24 -21.24 -3.56
C TYR A 197 11.58 -22.24 -2.43
N ALA A 198 12.84 -22.65 -2.33
CA ALA A 198 13.31 -23.53 -1.25
C ALA A 198 13.21 -22.90 0.15
N GLN A 199 13.35 -21.57 0.25
CA GLN A 199 13.11 -20.84 1.50
C GLN A 199 11.61 -20.76 1.82
N ALA A 200 10.77 -20.52 0.81
CA ALA A 200 9.32 -20.47 0.95
C ALA A 200 8.72 -21.79 1.45
N GLU A 201 9.20 -22.93 0.95
CA GLU A 201 8.79 -24.27 1.42
C GLU A 201 9.12 -24.54 2.89
N LYS A 202 10.19 -23.92 3.40
CA LYS A 202 10.67 -24.08 4.78
C LYS A 202 10.23 -22.93 5.69
N PHE A 203 9.45 -21.98 5.17
CA PHE A 203 9.08 -20.81 5.95
C PHE A 203 8.09 -21.20 7.06
N LYS A 204 8.31 -20.67 8.26
CA LYS A 204 7.52 -21.01 9.46
C LYS A 204 6.02 -20.66 9.36
N PHE A 205 5.66 -19.80 8.42
CA PHE A 205 4.28 -19.44 8.09
C PHE A 205 4.05 -19.71 6.60
N ASN A 206 2.80 -19.67 6.16
CA ASN A 206 2.55 -19.56 4.72
C ASN A 206 3.13 -18.21 4.20
N PRO A 207 4.12 -18.22 3.28
CA PRO A 207 4.75 -17.00 2.78
C PRO A 207 3.81 -16.15 1.91
N PHE A 208 2.65 -16.69 1.53
CA PHE A 208 1.58 -16.03 0.78
C PHE A 208 0.39 -15.61 1.67
N ASP A 209 0.50 -15.76 2.99
CA ASP A 209 -0.53 -15.26 3.92
C ASP A 209 -0.37 -13.74 4.11
N LEU A 210 -1.32 -12.96 3.60
CA LEU A 210 -1.33 -11.50 3.67
C LEU A 210 -1.38 -10.94 5.11
N THR A 211 -1.67 -11.75 6.11
CA THR A 211 -1.64 -11.34 7.53
C THR A 211 -0.24 -11.49 8.15
N LYS A 212 0.77 -11.90 7.36
CA LYS A 212 2.15 -12.16 7.83
C LYS A 212 3.17 -11.27 7.13
N ILE A 213 4.19 -10.88 7.90
CA ILE A 213 5.39 -10.22 7.39
C ILE A 213 6.54 -11.21 7.22
N TRP A 214 7.50 -10.86 6.37
CA TRP A 214 8.81 -11.49 6.36
C TRP A 214 9.75 -10.70 7.26
N SER A 215 10.33 -11.35 8.27
CA SER A 215 11.24 -10.71 9.21
C SER A 215 12.41 -10.07 8.48
N HIS A 216 12.70 -8.79 8.74
CA HIS A 216 13.86 -8.11 8.14
C HIS A 216 15.20 -8.72 8.58
N LYS A 217 15.24 -9.45 9.71
CA LYS A 217 16.44 -10.18 10.14
C LYS A 217 16.78 -11.33 9.19
N ASP A 218 15.74 -12.03 8.72
CA ASP A 218 15.89 -13.23 7.90
C ASP A 218 15.89 -12.88 6.40
N TYR A 219 15.13 -11.86 6.02
CA TYR A 219 14.97 -11.37 4.66
C TYR A 219 15.21 -9.84 4.65
N PRO A 220 16.48 -9.39 4.59
CA PRO A 220 16.80 -7.97 4.65
C PRO A 220 16.27 -7.20 3.43
N LEU A 221 16.07 -5.89 3.62
CA LEU A 221 15.65 -4.99 2.55
C LEU A 221 16.80 -4.76 1.56
N ILE A 222 16.53 -4.94 0.27
CA ILE A 222 17.45 -4.69 -0.84
C ILE A 222 17.00 -3.39 -1.54
N PRO A 223 17.83 -2.35 -1.63
CA PRO A 223 17.47 -1.09 -2.28
C PRO A 223 17.30 -1.27 -3.79
N VAL A 224 16.25 -0.65 -4.34
CA VAL A 224 15.90 -0.71 -5.77
C VAL A 224 16.09 0.65 -6.44
N GLY A 225 15.41 1.67 -5.93
CA GLY A 225 15.37 3.00 -6.55
C GLY A 225 14.63 4.01 -5.68
N LYS A 226 14.39 5.20 -6.23
CA LYS A 226 13.74 6.31 -5.53
C LYS A 226 12.55 6.82 -6.33
N MET A 227 11.43 7.01 -5.65
CA MET A 227 10.21 7.62 -6.16
C MET A 227 10.13 9.06 -5.66
N THR A 228 9.72 10.01 -6.49
CA THR A 228 9.56 11.43 -6.10
C THR A 228 8.35 12.02 -6.78
N LEU A 229 7.50 12.72 -6.03
CA LEU A 229 6.31 13.40 -6.56
C LEU A 229 6.62 14.88 -6.72
N ASN A 230 6.60 15.36 -7.95
CA ASN A 230 7.05 16.71 -8.29
C ASN A 230 6.07 17.50 -9.17
N ARG A 231 4.84 16.99 -9.34
CA ARG A 231 3.81 17.63 -10.14
C ARG A 231 2.43 17.34 -9.54
N ASN A 232 1.67 18.39 -9.28
CA ASN A 232 0.26 18.29 -8.91
C ASN A 232 -0.60 18.00 -10.16
N PRO A 233 -1.76 17.35 -9.99
CA PRO A 233 -2.74 17.26 -11.08
C PRO A 233 -3.20 18.66 -11.49
N THR A 234 -3.43 18.87 -12.79
CA THR A 234 -4.00 20.11 -13.31
C THR A 234 -5.52 20.13 -13.21
N ASN A 235 -6.14 18.94 -13.27
CA ASN A 235 -7.56 18.76 -13.00
C ASN A 235 -7.75 17.50 -12.15
N TYR A 236 -8.24 17.67 -10.92
CA TYR A 236 -8.42 16.57 -9.98
C TYR A 236 -9.34 15.47 -10.54
N PHE A 237 -10.47 15.85 -11.13
CA PHE A 237 -11.43 14.87 -11.64
C PHE A 237 -10.82 14.00 -12.75
N ALA A 238 -10.20 14.64 -13.75
CA ALA A 238 -9.63 13.95 -14.90
C ALA A 238 -8.40 13.10 -14.54
N GLU A 239 -7.55 13.56 -13.63
CA GLU A 239 -6.26 12.91 -13.34
C GLU A 239 -6.25 12.06 -12.05
N VAL A 240 -7.15 12.31 -11.11
CA VAL A 240 -7.20 11.64 -9.79
C VAL A 240 -8.50 10.89 -9.56
N GLU A 241 -9.66 11.46 -9.90
CA GLU A 241 -10.94 10.75 -9.69
C GLU A 241 -11.14 9.63 -10.73
N GLN A 242 -10.74 9.87 -11.98
CA GLN A 242 -10.83 8.88 -13.06
C GLN A 242 -9.67 7.89 -13.12
N ILE A 243 -8.64 8.03 -12.27
CA ILE A 243 -7.50 7.12 -12.30
C ILE A 243 -7.93 5.72 -11.86
N ALA A 244 -7.57 4.73 -12.67
CA ALA A 244 -7.83 3.32 -12.36
C ALA A 244 -6.52 2.59 -12.13
N PHE A 245 -6.46 1.81 -11.05
CA PHE A 245 -5.35 0.90 -10.77
C PHE A 245 -5.86 -0.53 -10.73
N SER A 246 -5.10 -1.46 -11.29
CA SER A 246 -5.41 -2.89 -11.20
C SER A 246 -4.16 -3.70 -10.84
N PRO A 247 -4.18 -4.54 -9.80
CA PRO A 247 -3.07 -5.46 -9.51
C PRO A 247 -2.74 -6.42 -10.67
N SER A 248 -3.66 -6.59 -11.63
CA SER A 248 -3.42 -7.38 -12.85
C SER A 248 -2.61 -6.63 -13.93
N HIS A 249 -2.45 -5.31 -13.83
CA HIS A 249 -1.54 -4.57 -14.69
C HIS A 249 -0.10 -4.84 -14.25
N LEU A 250 0.50 -5.82 -14.90
CA LEU A 250 1.85 -6.30 -14.66
C LEU A 250 2.67 -6.22 -15.95
N VAL A 251 3.98 -6.24 -15.80
CA VAL A 251 4.95 -6.18 -16.90
C VAL A 251 5.88 -7.39 -16.85
N PRO A 252 6.48 -7.82 -17.98
CA PRO A 252 7.40 -8.95 -18.00
C PRO A 252 8.46 -8.88 -16.89
N GLY A 253 8.59 -9.95 -16.10
CA GLY A 253 9.49 -10.00 -14.95
C GLY A 253 8.84 -9.72 -13.59
N ILE A 254 7.57 -9.30 -13.55
CA ILE A 254 6.76 -9.19 -12.33
C ILE A 254 5.47 -9.98 -12.52
N GLU A 255 5.18 -10.89 -11.62
CA GLU A 255 4.05 -11.82 -11.68
C GLU A 255 3.35 -11.92 -10.32
N PRO A 256 2.06 -12.30 -10.27
CA PRO A 256 1.40 -12.55 -9.00
C PRO A 256 1.93 -13.84 -8.36
N SER A 257 1.84 -13.93 -7.04
CA SER A 257 2.05 -15.19 -6.31
C SER A 257 0.72 -15.92 -6.05
N PRO A 258 0.74 -17.14 -5.49
CA PRO A 258 -0.47 -17.84 -5.04
C PRO A 258 -1.16 -17.24 -3.79
N ASP A 259 -0.84 -16.01 -3.39
CA ASP A 259 -1.56 -15.28 -2.34
C ASP A 259 -3.04 -15.15 -2.75
N LYS A 260 -3.92 -15.81 -2.01
CA LYS A 260 -5.36 -15.86 -2.30
C LYS A 260 -5.96 -14.46 -2.45
N MET A 261 -5.54 -13.51 -1.61
CA MET A 261 -6.06 -12.14 -1.65
C MET A 261 -5.59 -11.39 -2.89
N LEU A 262 -4.41 -11.71 -3.43
CA LEU A 262 -3.93 -11.11 -4.68
C LEU A 262 -4.62 -11.73 -5.91
N GLN A 263 -5.06 -12.99 -5.80
CA GLN A 263 -5.72 -13.73 -6.88
C GLN A 263 -7.20 -13.36 -7.05
N GLY A 264 -7.88 -12.94 -5.97
CA GLY A 264 -9.29 -12.53 -6.00
C GLY A 264 -9.44 -11.07 -6.39
#